data_AF-A0A8K0USX3-F1
#
_entry.id   AF-A0A8K0USX3-F1
#
_cell.length_a   1.000
_cell.length_b   1.000
_cell.length_c   1.000
_cell.angle_alpha   90.00
_cell.angle_beta   90.00
_cell.angle_gamma   90.00
#
_symmetry.space_group_name_H-M   'P 1'
#
loop_
_entity.id
_entity.type
_entity.pdbx_description
1 polymer ?
#
loop_
_entity_poly.entity_id
_entity_poly.type
_entity_poly.pdbx_seq_one_letter_code
_entity_poly.pdbx_strand_id
1 'polypeptide(L)'
;MAAAPSMAAAIAASMPAPQSAPTPAAPLYEAIPASMSKVVDIEADISIAAVQLDGLVVSKIIKHSRELQGTSAHGLLLGLDFDGTLEISNSFPLPHHFNEDDDKSAKGVAKYQASMLRSLKEVQADDSIVGFYQVTTLGSFFNQSLVETQAIHQDRLRHGGIVIVHDISQTARGNASFRAFRLTKAFLDAFKRNNFSTESLIDHRLTFSSIVEEIPLRVRTNALMSSFLETLSSGSAVAADGKPGSSSAALPPSYSVLNLGGAGVGRNLEQIVEALDAYKTEEGNLGYLQRQIAREKAKAEAYVSKRKEENASRVAQGLAPLPEEDVTRLFKIPPEPSRLESVLLLGRIDAYAKSLEETASAGLVKMYGVRAGGA
;
A
#
# COMPACT_ATOMS: atom_id res chain seq x y z
N MET A 1 -88.96 -15.88 -17.84
CA MET A 1 -87.91 -16.12 -18.85
C MET A 1 -87.26 -14.78 -19.16
N ALA A 2 -86.15 -14.46 -18.48
CA ALA A 2 -85.10 -13.50 -18.89
C ALA A 2 -84.09 -13.42 -17.73
N ALA A 3 -82.80 -13.44 -18.07
CA ALA A 3 -81.68 -13.89 -17.26
C ALA A 3 -81.16 -12.88 -16.21
N ALA A 4 -80.49 -13.43 -15.19
CA ALA A 4 -79.77 -12.72 -14.13
C ALA A 4 -78.58 -11.88 -14.66
N PRO A 5 -78.21 -10.77 -13.99
CA PRO A 5 -77.11 -9.92 -14.40
C PRO A 5 -75.76 -10.58 -14.08
N SER A 6 -74.86 -10.62 -15.06
CA SER A 6 -73.49 -11.09 -14.89
C SER A 6 -72.72 -10.13 -13.96
N MET A 7 -72.36 -10.61 -12.77
CA MET A 7 -71.48 -9.96 -11.79
C MET A 7 -70.09 -9.58 -12.36
N ALA A 8 -69.71 -10.06 -13.55
CA ALA A 8 -68.44 -9.72 -14.18
C ALA A 8 -68.39 -8.29 -14.74
N ALA A 9 -69.54 -7.68 -15.06
CA ALA A 9 -69.59 -6.33 -15.64
C ALA A 9 -69.50 -5.21 -14.58
N ALA A 10 -69.92 -5.48 -13.35
CA ALA A 10 -69.91 -4.47 -12.27
C ALA A 10 -68.52 -4.28 -11.62
N ILE A 11 -67.63 -5.27 -11.71
CA ILE A 11 -66.27 -5.21 -11.15
C ILE A 11 -65.29 -4.55 -12.13
N ALA A 12 -65.59 -4.55 -13.44
CA ALA A 12 -64.76 -3.87 -14.44
C ALA A 12 -64.93 -2.33 -14.45
N ALA A 13 -65.94 -1.79 -13.77
CA ALA A 13 -66.24 -0.36 -13.73
C ALA A 13 -65.64 0.39 -12.51
N SER A 14 -64.95 -0.30 -11.59
CA SER A 14 -64.33 0.32 -10.40
C SER A 14 -62.80 0.36 -10.42
N MET A 15 -62.15 -0.01 -11.53
CA MET A 15 -60.70 0.11 -11.65
C MET A 15 -60.32 1.46 -12.30
N PRO A 16 -59.46 2.27 -11.67
CA PRO A 16 -58.97 3.50 -12.28
C PRO A 16 -58.18 3.17 -13.54
N ALA A 17 -58.35 3.98 -14.59
CA ALA A 17 -57.55 3.90 -15.80
C ALA A 17 -56.04 3.96 -15.47
N PRO A 18 -55.18 3.20 -16.17
CA PRO A 18 -53.74 3.33 -16.00
C PRO A 18 -53.35 4.73 -16.47
N GLN A 19 -53.06 5.62 -15.53
CA GLN A 19 -52.35 6.85 -15.84
C GLN A 19 -51.01 6.44 -16.43
N SER A 20 -50.76 6.88 -17.67
CA SER A 20 -49.45 6.80 -18.29
C SER A 20 -48.45 7.50 -17.36
N ALA A 21 -47.62 6.72 -16.67
CA ALA A 21 -46.51 7.26 -15.93
C ALA A 21 -45.62 8.07 -16.90
N PRO A 22 -45.21 9.30 -16.57
CA PRO A 22 -44.20 9.97 -17.34
C PRO A 22 -42.94 9.10 -17.32
N THR A 23 -42.38 8.87 -18.51
CA THR A 23 -41.08 8.22 -18.69
C THR A 23 -40.08 8.84 -17.69
N PRO A 24 -39.36 8.05 -16.87
CA PRO A 24 -38.35 8.63 -16.00
C PRO A 24 -37.33 9.34 -16.89
N ALA A 25 -37.25 10.66 -16.76
CA ALA A 25 -36.23 11.45 -17.43
C ALA A 25 -34.87 10.87 -17.02
N ALA A 26 -34.06 10.49 -18.01
CA ALA A 26 -32.69 10.08 -17.77
C ALA A 26 -32.01 11.17 -16.92
N PRO A 27 -31.22 10.80 -15.90
CA PRO A 27 -30.51 11.80 -15.11
C PRO A 27 -29.61 12.60 -16.06
N LEU A 28 -29.94 13.87 -16.26
CA LEU A 28 -29.03 14.84 -16.83
C LEU A 28 -27.87 14.95 -15.84
N TYR A 29 -26.73 14.39 -16.19
CA TYR A 29 -25.48 14.70 -15.54
C TYR A 29 -25.22 16.18 -15.77
N GLU A 30 -25.55 17.00 -14.77
CA GLU A 30 -25.11 18.38 -14.74
C GLU A 30 -23.58 18.32 -14.63
N ALA A 31 -22.92 18.70 -15.72
CA ALA A 31 -21.47 18.76 -15.77
C ALA A 31 -20.97 19.62 -14.61
N ILE A 32 -19.94 19.12 -13.92
CA ILE A 32 -19.27 19.79 -12.80
C ILE A 32 -19.13 21.29 -13.13
N PRO A 33 -19.59 22.20 -12.26
CA PRO A 33 -19.52 23.63 -12.54
C PRO A 33 -18.07 24.04 -12.83
N ALA A 34 -17.86 24.86 -13.86
CA ALA A 34 -16.53 25.25 -14.35
C ALA A 34 -15.60 25.85 -13.28
N SER A 35 -16.15 26.32 -12.15
CA SER A 35 -15.41 26.77 -10.97
C SER A 35 -14.73 25.63 -10.19
N MET A 36 -15.26 24.41 -10.21
CA MET A 36 -14.67 23.21 -9.58
C MET A 36 -13.68 22.48 -10.50
N SER A 37 -13.77 22.69 -11.82
CA SER A 37 -12.81 22.14 -12.79
C SER A 37 -11.39 22.71 -12.66
N LYS A 38 -11.23 23.81 -11.92
CA LYS A 38 -9.93 24.39 -11.57
C LYS A 38 -9.36 23.91 -10.23
N VAL A 39 -10.17 23.26 -9.39
CA VAL A 39 -9.82 22.82 -8.03
C VAL A 39 -9.54 21.31 -8.00
N VAL A 40 -10.16 20.56 -8.91
CA VAL A 40 -9.79 19.19 -9.20
C VAL A 40 -8.72 19.24 -10.29
N ASP A 41 -7.47 18.93 -9.94
CA ASP A 41 -6.38 18.83 -10.90
C ASP A 41 -6.60 17.60 -11.79
N ILE A 42 -7.27 17.80 -12.92
CA ILE A 42 -7.60 16.73 -13.88
C ILE A 42 -6.34 16.21 -14.60
N GLU A 43 -5.30 17.05 -14.71
CA GLU A 43 -4.07 16.78 -15.46
C GLU A 43 -2.91 16.28 -14.58
N ALA A 44 -3.07 16.31 -13.26
CA ALA A 44 -2.09 15.85 -12.27
C ALA A 44 -0.73 16.58 -12.36
N ASP A 45 -0.75 17.83 -12.81
CA ASP A 45 0.44 18.67 -12.99
C ASP A 45 1.02 19.15 -11.66
N ILE A 46 0.18 19.28 -10.63
CA ILE A 46 0.58 19.69 -9.29
C ILE A 46 1.07 18.47 -8.51
N SER A 47 2.29 18.55 -7.94
CA SER A 47 2.78 17.48 -7.07
C SER A 47 2.02 17.46 -5.74
N ILE A 48 1.57 16.29 -5.32
CA ILE A 48 0.93 16.11 -4.00
C ILE A 48 1.89 16.55 -2.88
N ALA A 49 1.44 17.49 -2.07
CA ALA A 49 2.15 18.06 -0.93
C ALA A 49 1.71 17.47 0.41
N ALA A 50 0.45 17.05 0.53
CA ALA A 50 -0.09 16.46 1.75
C ALA A 50 -1.19 15.43 1.43
N VAL A 51 -1.35 14.46 2.34
CA VAL A 51 -2.44 13.48 2.30
C VAL A 51 -3.40 13.76 3.44
N GLN A 52 -4.68 13.89 3.12
CA GLN A 52 -5.74 14.08 4.09
C GLN A 52 -6.58 12.82 4.20
N LEU A 53 -6.57 12.20 5.38
CA LEU A 53 -7.27 10.95 5.64
C LEU A 53 -8.55 11.22 6.45
N ASP A 54 -9.70 10.78 5.94
CA ASP A 54 -10.95 10.90 6.69
C ASP A 54 -11.02 9.92 7.86
N GLY A 55 -11.68 10.32 8.95
CA GLY A 55 -11.83 9.50 10.16
C GLY A 55 -12.57 8.17 9.92
N LEU A 56 -13.43 8.11 8.90
CA LEU A 56 -14.09 6.87 8.50
C LEU A 56 -13.08 5.86 7.93
N VAL A 57 -12.13 6.32 7.13
CA VAL A 57 -11.08 5.49 6.51
C VAL A 57 -10.16 4.92 7.58
N VAL A 58 -9.72 5.76 8.52
CA VAL A 58 -8.96 5.35 9.71
C VAL A 58 -9.66 4.20 10.44
N SER A 59 -10.96 4.39 10.73
CA SER A 59 -11.76 3.40 11.44
C SER A 59 -11.88 2.07 10.67
N LYS A 60 -12.06 2.13 9.34
CA LYS A 60 -12.12 0.94 8.49
C LYS A 60 -10.81 0.16 8.46
N ILE A 61 -9.68 0.86 8.34
CA ILE A 61 -8.35 0.22 8.31
C ILE A 61 -8.05 -0.45 9.67
N ILE A 62 -8.35 0.22 10.79
CA ILE A 62 -8.17 -0.35 12.14
C ILE A 62 -9.12 -1.55 12.36
N LYS A 63 -10.36 -1.47 11.87
CA LYS A 63 -11.28 -2.61 11.94
C LYS A 63 -10.72 -3.81 11.17
N HIS A 64 -10.28 -3.58 9.93
CA HIS A 64 -9.69 -4.61 9.07
C HIS A 64 -8.45 -5.26 9.71
N SER A 65 -7.57 -4.45 10.33
CA SER A 65 -6.37 -4.98 11.01
C SER A 65 -6.70 -5.86 12.22
N ARG A 66 -7.76 -5.53 12.96
CA ARG A 66 -8.22 -6.31 14.12
C ARG A 66 -8.89 -7.62 13.72
N GLU A 67 -9.60 -7.65 12.60
CA GLU A 67 -10.31 -8.85 12.12
C GLU A 67 -9.35 -9.91 11.54
N LEU A 68 -8.22 -9.51 10.93
CA LEU A 68 -7.28 -10.44 10.27
C LEU A 68 -6.17 -11.04 11.18
N GLN A 69 -6.25 -10.84 12.50
CA GLN A 69 -5.34 -11.37 13.54
C GLN A 69 -4.03 -12.03 13.04
N GLY A 70 -3.05 -11.22 12.63
CA GLY A 70 -1.69 -11.66 12.33
C GLY A 70 -1.29 -11.73 10.86
N THR A 71 -2.24 -11.61 9.91
CA THR A 71 -1.91 -11.47 8.48
C THR A 71 -1.77 -9.99 8.08
N SER A 72 -0.83 -9.69 7.17
CA SER A 72 -0.66 -8.34 6.58
C SER A 72 -1.88 -7.94 5.74
N ALA A 73 -2.83 -7.24 6.34
CA ALA A 73 -4.05 -6.81 5.66
C ALA A 73 -3.76 -5.75 4.58
N HIS A 74 -4.31 -5.88 3.38
CA HIS A 74 -4.14 -4.91 2.28
C HIS A 74 -5.49 -4.49 1.71
N GLY A 75 -5.57 -3.30 1.12
CA GLY A 75 -6.80 -2.81 0.50
C GLY A 75 -6.60 -1.57 -0.35
N LEU A 76 -7.69 -1.10 -0.94
CA LEU A 76 -7.71 0.05 -1.85
C LEU A 76 -8.15 1.32 -1.12
N LEU A 77 -7.57 2.44 -1.55
CA LEU A 77 -7.92 3.79 -1.12
C LEU A 77 -8.62 4.52 -2.24
N LEU A 78 -9.71 5.19 -1.88
CA LEU A 78 -10.55 5.97 -2.76
C LEU A 78 -10.54 7.43 -2.31
N GLY A 79 -10.50 8.32 -3.29
CA GLY A 79 -10.38 9.74 -3.00
C GLY A 79 -10.23 10.60 -4.24
N LEU A 80 -10.03 11.89 -3.98
CA LEU A 80 -9.90 12.93 -4.99
C LEU A 80 -8.68 13.79 -4.65
N ASP A 81 -8.02 14.32 -5.67
CA ASP A 81 -6.98 15.32 -5.47
C ASP A 81 -7.58 16.72 -5.57
N PHE A 82 -7.30 17.55 -4.56
CA PHE A 82 -7.72 18.93 -4.47
C PHE A 82 -6.49 19.82 -4.29
N ASP A 83 -6.08 20.50 -5.37
CA ASP A 83 -4.97 21.46 -5.40
C ASP A 83 -3.69 20.98 -4.66
N GLY A 84 -3.25 19.74 -4.92
CA GLY A 84 -2.06 19.14 -4.32
C GLY A 84 -2.26 18.56 -2.90
N THR A 85 -3.50 18.52 -2.40
CA THR A 85 -3.88 17.76 -1.21
C THR A 85 -4.76 16.58 -1.61
N LEU A 86 -4.22 15.37 -1.42
CA LEU A 86 -4.96 14.16 -1.73
C LEU A 86 -5.94 13.83 -0.61
N GLU A 87 -7.23 14.01 -0.84
CA GLU A 87 -8.28 13.68 0.10
C GLU A 87 -8.75 12.24 -0.09
N ILE A 88 -8.58 11.42 0.96
CA ILE A 88 -8.98 10.02 0.98
C ILE A 88 -10.26 9.91 1.79
N SER A 89 -11.37 9.74 1.08
CA SER A 89 -12.72 9.71 1.63
C SER A 89 -13.16 8.29 2.02
N ASN A 90 -12.68 7.27 1.31
CA ASN A 90 -13.14 5.90 1.52
C ASN A 90 -12.03 4.87 1.29
N SER A 91 -12.22 3.68 1.87
CA SER A 91 -11.35 2.52 1.65
C SER A 91 -12.15 1.24 1.76
N PHE A 92 -11.65 0.18 1.10
CA PHE A 92 -12.18 -1.15 1.27
C PHE A 92 -11.08 -2.21 1.21
N PRO A 93 -11.22 -3.30 2.00
CA PRO A 93 -10.24 -4.37 2.04
C PRO A 93 -10.25 -5.17 0.75
N LEU A 94 -9.08 -5.62 0.33
CA LEU A 94 -8.98 -6.63 -0.72
C LEU A 94 -8.97 -8.02 -0.06
N PRO A 95 -9.75 -8.98 -0.60
CA PRO A 95 -9.79 -10.33 -0.05
C PRO A 95 -8.44 -11.01 -0.18
N HIS A 96 -7.92 -11.52 0.94
CA HIS A 96 -6.74 -12.39 0.95
C HIS A 96 -7.14 -13.78 0.46
N HIS A 97 -6.72 -14.16 -0.75
CA HIS A 97 -6.76 -15.54 -1.19
C HIS A 97 -5.45 -16.22 -0.77
N PHE A 98 -5.48 -16.99 0.32
CA PHE A 98 -4.29 -17.67 0.86
C PHE A 98 -3.90 -18.94 0.10
N ASN A 99 -4.60 -19.32 -0.97
CA ASN A 99 -4.28 -20.51 -1.75
C ASN A 99 -4.93 -20.44 -3.14
N GLU A 100 -4.26 -21.10 -4.09
CA GLU A 100 -4.62 -21.41 -5.49
C GLU A 100 -4.29 -20.35 -6.56
N ASP A 101 -3.40 -20.75 -7.47
CA ASP A 101 -3.09 -20.19 -8.79
C ASP A 101 -3.14 -18.64 -8.88
N ASP A 102 -1.97 -17.98 -8.87
CA ASP A 102 -1.83 -16.51 -9.00
C ASP A 102 -2.69 -15.90 -10.14
N ASP A 103 -2.89 -16.63 -11.24
CA ASP A 103 -3.72 -16.18 -12.36
C ASP A 103 -5.23 -16.17 -12.09
N LYS A 104 -5.74 -17.09 -11.25
CA LYS A 104 -7.16 -17.12 -10.86
C LYS A 104 -7.43 -16.14 -9.73
N SER A 105 -6.50 -15.98 -8.80
CA SER A 105 -6.60 -15.03 -7.70
C SER A 105 -6.64 -13.59 -8.21
N ALA A 106 -5.77 -13.22 -9.16
CA ALA A 106 -5.74 -11.88 -9.76
C ALA A 106 -7.06 -11.52 -10.48
N LYS A 107 -7.65 -12.49 -11.20
CA LYS A 107 -8.96 -12.31 -11.86
C LYS A 107 -10.10 -12.18 -10.83
N GLY A 108 -10.03 -12.93 -9.74
CA GLY A 108 -10.96 -12.84 -8.62
C GLY A 108 -10.93 -11.46 -7.96
N VAL A 109 -9.72 -10.95 -7.66
CA VAL A 109 -9.49 -9.62 -7.08
C VAL A 109 -10.01 -8.53 -8.01
N ALA A 110 -9.71 -8.60 -9.31
CA ALA A 110 -10.19 -7.61 -10.29
C ALA A 110 -11.73 -7.62 -10.40
N LYS A 111 -12.37 -8.80 -10.37
CA LYS A 111 -13.83 -8.91 -10.37
C LYS A 111 -14.45 -8.35 -9.09
N TYR A 112 -13.85 -8.64 -7.93
CA TYR A 112 -14.27 -8.09 -6.65
C TYR A 112 -14.16 -6.57 -6.65
N GLN A 113 -13.01 -6.03 -7.07
CA GLN A 113 -12.78 -4.59 -7.21
C GLN A 113 -13.83 -3.94 -8.12
N ALA A 114 -14.08 -4.49 -9.31
CA ALA A 114 -15.07 -3.93 -10.23
C ALA A 114 -16.50 -3.98 -9.68
N SER A 115 -16.85 -5.04 -8.93
CA SER A 115 -18.14 -5.15 -8.26
C SER A 115 -18.28 -4.11 -7.15
N MET A 116 -17.24 -3.95 -6.32
CA MET A 116 -17.25 -3.01 -5.20
C MET A 116 -17.32 -1.57 -5.68
N LEU A 117 -16.58 -1.21 -6.73
CA LEU A 117 -16.65 0.13 -7.34
C LEU A 117 -18.04 0.40 -7.94
N ARG A 118 -18.69 -0.60 -8.53
CA ARG A 118 -20.08 -0.45 -9.00
C ARG A 118 -21.03 -0.17 -7.84
N SER A 119 -20.93 -0.91 -6.74
CA SER A 119 -21.77 -0.67 -5.56
C SER A 119 -21.51 0.70 -4.92
N LEU A 120 -20.27 1.18 -4.94
CA LEU A 120 -19.94 2.53 -4.44
C LEU A 120 -20.54 3.64 -5.32
N LYS A 121 -20.56 3.44 -6.65
CA LYS A 121 -21.24 4.36 -7.58
C LYS A 121 -22.75 4.43 -7.33
N GLU A 122 -23.39 3.30 -7.03
CA GLU A 122 -24.83 3.26 -6.72
C GLU A 122 -25.17 4.09 -5.47
N VAL A 123 -24.23 4.16 -4.51
CA VAL A 123 -24.37 4.93 -3.26
C VAL A 123 -23.86 6.37 -3.42
N GLN A 124 -23.44 6.78 -4.62
CA GLN A 124 -22.85 8.10 -4.89
C GLN A 124 -21.60 8.41 -4.04
N ALA A 125 -20.84 7.37 -3.67
CA ALA A 125 -19.54 7.53 -3.04
C ALA A 125 -18.43 7.66 -4.10
N ASP A 126 -17.29 8.22 -3.72
CA ASP A 126 -16.14 8.37 -4.60
C ASP A 126 -15.66 7.01 -5.13
N ASP A 127 -15.42 6.93 -6.44
CA ASP A 127 -14.98 5.72 -7.16
C ASP A 127 -13.52 5.82 -7.66
N SER A 128 -12.89 6.98 -7.49
CA SER A 128 -11.53 7.25 -7.95
C SER A 128 -10.52 6.57 -7.02
N ILE A 129 -9.73 5.65 -7.59
CA ILE A 129 -8.68 4.94 -6.86
C ILE A 129 -7.44 5.83 -6.82
N VAL A 130 -6.99 6.12 -5.61
CA VAL A 130 -5.83 7.00 -5.38
C VAL A 130 -4.61 6.26 -4.81
N GLY A 131 -4.82 5.03 -4.34
CA GLY A 131 -3.74 4.28 -3.73
C GLY A 131 -4.17 3.00 -3.03
N PHE A 132 -3.28 2.51 -2.18
CA PHE A 132 -3.45 1.28 -1.41
C PHE A 132 -3.13 1.54 0.06
N TYR A 133 -3.69 0.73 0.95
CA TYR A 133 -3.20 0.66 2.31
C TYR A 133 -2.64 -0.73 2.60
N GLN A 134 -1.58 -0.77 3.39
CA GLN A 134 -1.05 -1.99 3.96
C GLN A 134 -0.99 -1.86 5.48
N VAL A 135 -1.45 -2.90 6.14
CA VAL A 135 -1.30 -3.05 7.57
C VAL A 135 -0.04 -3.89 7.81
N THR A 136 0.89 -3.34 8.60
CA THR A 136 2.14 -4.00 8.95
C THR A 136 2.27 -4.16 10.46
N THR A 137 3.28 -4.91 10.86
CA THR A 137 3.71 -5.07 12.24
C THR A 137 5.14 -4.56 12.38
N LEU A 138 5.38 -3.77 13.42
CA LEU A 138 6.71 -3.28 13.82
C LEU A 138 7.39 -2.44 12.71
N GLY A 139 6.60 -1.75 11.89
CA GLY A 139 7.10 -0.89 10.81
C GLY A 139 7.67 -1.60 9.57
N SER A 140 7.59 -2.93 9.46
CA SER A 140 8.12 -3.68 8.31
C SER A 140 7.24 -3.57 7.07
N PHE A 141 7.30 -2.44 6.37
CA PHE A 141 6.51 -2.22 5.15
C PHE A 141 7.28 -2.45 3.84
N PHE A 142 8.62 -2.55 3.90
CA PHE A 142 9.46 -2.83 2.73
C PHE A 142 9.31 -4.28 2.28
N ASN A 143 8.35 -4.53 1.39
CA ASN A 143 8.11 -5.82 0.75
C ASN A 143 8.20 -5.66 -0.77
N GLN A 144 8.82 -6.62 -1.44
CA GLN A 144 8.91 -6.65 -2.90
C GLN A 144 7.52 -6.63 -3.55
N SER A 145 6.58 -7.43 -3.04
CA SER A 145 5.20 -7.47 -3.52
C SER A 145 4.49 -6.10 -3.43
N LEU A 146 4.73 -5.31 -2.38
CA LEU A 146 4.13 -3.98 -2.26
C LEU A 146 4.71 -3.02 -3.30
N VAL A 147 6.04 -3.04 -3.46
CA VAL A 147 6.74 -2.16 -4.39
C VAL A 147 6.35 -2.47 -5.84
N GLU A 148 6.26 -3.75 -6.18
CA GLU A 148 5.79 -4.22 -7.49
C GLU A 148 4.34 -3.85 -7.74
N THR A 149 3.45 -4.09 -6.77
CA THR A 149 2.03 -3.73 -6.89
C THR A 149 1.88 -2.22 -7.11
N GLN A 150 2.58 -1.40 -6.32
CA GLN A 150 2.53 0.04 -6.47
C GLN A 150 3.10 0.49 -7.83
N ALA A 151 4.21 -0.10 -8.29
CA ALA A 151 4.81 0.23 -9.58
C ALA A 151 3.93 -0.16 -10.77
N ILE A 152 3.27 -1.33 -10.73
CA ILE A 152 2.34 -1.79 -11.78
C ILE A 152 1.10 -0.88 -11.86
N HIS A 153 0.57 -0.50 -10.70
CA HIS A 153 -0.61 0.34 -10.64
C HIS A 153 -0.31 1.83 -10.83
N GLN A 154 0.96 2.23 -10.81
CA GLN A 154 1.38 3.62 -10.97
C GLN A 154 0.82 4.27 -12.24
N ASP A 155 0.89 3.58 -13.39
CA ASP A 155 0.42 4.14 -14.67
C ASP A 155 -1.11 4.29 -14.71
N ARG A 156 -1.84 3.58 -13.83
CA ARG A 156 -3.30 3.68 -13.69
C ARG A 156 -3.74 4.69 -12.63
N LEU A 157 -2.84 5.07 -11.72
CA LEU A 157 -3.13 5.91 -10.56
C LEU A 157 -2.62 7.33 -10.79
N ARG A 158 -3.38 8.32 -10.30
CA ARG A 158 -2.95 9.73 -10.33
C ARG A 158 -1.70 9.94 -9.44
N HIS A 159 -0.77 10.77 -9.90
CA HIS A 159 0.50 11.12 -9.23
C HIS A 159 1.38 9.92 -8.78
N GLY A 160 1.18 8.76 -9.39
CA GLY A 160 1.93 7.54 -9.10
C GLY A 160 1.47 6.74 -7.88
N GLY A 161 0.30 7.06 -7.32
CA GLY A 161 -0.35 6.30 -6.26
C GLY A 161 0.31 6.43 -4.88
N ILE A 162 -0.52 6.55 -3.84
CA ILE A 162 -0.06 6.65 -2.45
C ILE A 162 -0.26 5.32 -1.71
N VAL A 163 0.70 4.98 -0.86
CA VAL A 163 0.60 3.85 0.04
C VAL A 163 0.46 4.35 1.47
N ILE A 164 -0.64 3.99 2.13
CA ILE A 164 -0.81 4.23 3.57
C ILE A 164 -0.41 2.99 4.34
N VAL A 165 0.56 3.14 5.23
CA VAL A 165 1.01 2.08 6.12
C VAL A 165 0.45 2.31 7.51
N HIS A 166 -0.23 1.29 8.04
CA HIS A 166 -0.73 1.27 9.42
C HIS A 166 0.03 0.24 10.25
N ASP A 167 0.59 0.65 11.39
CA ASP A 167 1.30 -0.26 12.30
C ASP A 167 0.39 -0.77 13.43
N ILE A 168 0.12 -2.08 13.43
CA ILE A 168 -0.67 -2.75 14.46
C ILE A 168 0.05 -2.70 15.81
N SER A 169 1.37 -2.80 15.82
CA SER A 169 2.18 -2.88 17.04
C SER A 169 2.15 -1.59 17.84
N GLN A 170 2.14 -0.44 17.16
CA GLN A 170 1.91 0.86 17.80
C GLN A 170 0.45 1.00 18.29
N THR A 171 -0.50 0.52 17.48
CA THR A 171 -1.93 0.58 17.81
C THR A 171 -2.27 -0.26 19.04
N ALA A 172 -1.62 -1.41 19.23
CA ALA A 172 -1.75 -2.22 20.43
C ALA A 172 -1.30 -1.49 21.71
N ARG A 173 -0.44 -0.48 21.59
CA ARG A 173 0.01 0.39 22.70
C ARG A 173 -0.87 1.63 22.88
N GLY A 174 -1.91 1.78 22.07
CA GLY A 174 -2.83 2.92 22.11
C GLY A 174 -2.45 4.09 21.21
N ASN A 175 -1.44 3.96 20.35
CA ASN A 175 -1.11 4.98 19.35
C ASN A 175 -1.49 4.52 17.94
N ALA A 176 -2.47 5.17 17.32
CA ALA A 176 -2.89 4.87 15.95
C ALA A 176 -1.89 5.48 14.96
N SER A 177 -0.89 4.69 14.55
CA SER A 177 0.15 5.15 13.63
C SER A 177 -0.25 4.93 12.18
N PHE A 178 -0.23 6.01 11.40
CA PHE A 178 -0.48 6.02 9.96
C PHE A 178 0.60 6.86 9.28
N ARG A 179 1.23 6.28 8.26
CA ARG A 179 2.27 6.95 7.46
C ARG A 179 1.91 6.82 5.99
N ALA A 180 2.07 7.90 5.23
CA ALA A 180 1.84 7.91 3.79
C ALA A 180 3.18 7.91 3.06
N PHE A 181 3.32 7.00 2.10
CA PHE A 181 4.51 6.87 1.28
C PHE A 181 4.17 6.95 -0.21
N ARG A 182 5.11 7.51 -0.97
CA ARG A 182 5.09 7.54 -2.43
C ARG A 182 6.42 6.99 -2.95
N LEU A 183 6.39 6.24 -4.05
CA LEU A 183 7.63 5.84 -4.72
C LEU A 183 8.30 7.03 -5.39
N THR A 184 9.61 7.14 -5.21
CA THR A 184 10.40 8.20 -5.82
C THR A 184 10.49 7.99 -7.33
N LYS A 185 10.45 9.07 -8.12
CA LYS A 185 10.54 9.01 -9.60
C LYS A 185 11.78 8.24 -10.07
N ALA A 186 12.93 8.43 -9.40
CA ALA A 186 14.17 7.73 -9.69
C ALA A 186 14.05 6.20 -9.57
N PHE A 187 13.31 5.71 -8.57
CA PHE A 187 13.07 4.29 -8.40
C PHE A 187 12.17 3.74 -9.50
N LEU A 188 11.15 4.50 -9.89
CA LEU A 188 10.20 4.13 -10.93
C LEU A 188 10.86 4.05 -12.31
N ASP A 189 11.77 4.97 -12.61
CA ASP A 189 12.55 4.95 -13.86
C ASP A 189 13.47 3.71 -13.93
N ALA A 190 14.08 3.33 -12.81
CA ALA A 190 14.88 2.10 -12.70
C ALA A 190 14.01 0.83 -12.82
N PHE A 191 12.83 0.84 -12.20
CA PHE A 191 11.86 -0.26 -12.25
C PHE A 191 11.31 -0.48 -13.67
N LYS A 192 10.95 0.60 -14.38
CA LYS A 192 10.48 0.52 -15.79
C LYS A 192 11.53 -0.09 -16.73
N ARG A 193 12.81 0.09 -16.42
CA ARG A 193 13.93 -0.51 -17.17
C ARG A 193 14.27 -1.94 -16.73
N ASN A 194 13.63 -2.45 -15.67
CA ASN A 194 13.96 -3.73 -15.02
C ASN A 194 15.47 -3.89 -14.75
N ASN A 195 16.18 -2.78 -14.51
CA ASN A 195 17.63 -2.77 -14.38
C ASN A 195 18.04 -2.32 -12.98
N PHE A 196 18.17 -3.31 -12.09
CA PHE A 196 18.68 -3.13 -10.72
C PHE A 196 20.12 -3.65 -10.59
N SER A 197 20.94 -3.36 -11.61
CA SER A 197 22.39 -3.56 -11.55
C SER A 197 23.05 -2.57 -10.59
N THR A 198 24.28 -2.88 -10.17
CA THR A 198 25.10 -1.96 -9.36
C THR A 198 25.30 -0.60 -10.04
N GLU A 199 25.54 -0.59 -11.34
CA GLU A 199 25.69 0.64 -12.14
C GLU A 199 24.40 1.48 -12.13
N SER A 200 23.24 0.87 -12.37
CA SER A 200 21.95 1.56 -12.37
C SER A 200 21.60 2.14 -10.99
N LEU A 201 21.92 1.42 -9.91
CA LEU A 201 21.73 1.90 -8.54
C LEU A 201 22.63 3.11 -8.22
N ILE A 202 23.87 3.11 -8.72
CA ILE A 202 24.82 4.22 -8.55
C ILE A 202 24.36 5.44 -9.35
N ASP A 203 23.98 5.25 -10.61
CA ASP A 203 23.56 6.32 -11.52
C ASP A 203 22.33 7.06 -10.98
N HIS A 204 21.36 6.30 -10.46
CA HIS A 204 20.13 6.86 -9.88
C HIS A 204 20.25 7.18 -8.38
N ARG A 205 21.43 6.94 -7.78
CA ARG A 205 21.72 7.10 -6.34
C ARG A 205 20.66 6.47 -5.43
N LEU A 206 20.21 5.27 -5.80
CA LEU A 206 19.15 4.57 -5.10
C LEU A 206 19.69 3.89 -3.84
N THR A 207 19.27 4.40 -2.68
CA THR A 207 19.46 3.78 -1.36
C THR A 207 18.12 3.33 -0.81
N PHE A 208 18.12 2.48 0.23
CA PHE A 208 16.87 2.04 0.87
C PHE A 208 16.00 3.22 1.36
N SER A 209 16.64 4.33 1.76
CA SER A 209 15.97 5.58 2.18
C SER A 209 15.42 6.41 1.03
N SER A 210 15.92 6.24 -0.21
CA SER A 210 15.49 7.02 -1.37
C SER A 210 14.45 6.31 -2.22
N ILE A 211 14.10 5.05 -1.91
CA ILE A 211 13.08 4.29 -2.65
C ILE A 211 11.70 4.90 -2.44
N VAL A 212 11.38 5.26 -1.20
CA VAL A 212 10.11 5.83 -0.79
C VAL A 212 10.31 7.23 -0.20
N GLU A 213 9.42 8.13 -0.56
CA GLU A 213 9.28 9.46 0.02
C GLU A 213 8.07 9.46 0.97
N GLU A 214 8.26 9.96 2.19
CA GLU A 214 7.17 10.12 3.16
C GLU A 214 6.44 11.44 2.91
N ILE A 215 5.12 11.37 2.76
CA ILE A 215 4.26 12.54 2.55
C ILE A 215 3.53 12.85 3.88
N PRO A 216 3.46 14.12 4.29
CA PRO A 216 2.73 14.52 5.50
C PRO A 216 1.27 14.05 5.45
N LEU A 217 0.85 13.32 6.48
CA LEU A 217 -0.52 12.83 6.64
C LEU A 217 -1.26 13.65 7.70
N ARG A 218 -2.46 14.13 7.37
CA ARG A 218 -3.37 14.83 8.28
C ARG A 218 -4.68 14.07 8.37
N VAL A 219 -5.16 13.81 9.59
CA VAL A 219 -6.48 13.22 9.80
C VAL A 219 -7.51 14.33 9.86
N ARG A 220 -8.53 14.27 9.02
CA ARG A 220 -9.67 15.18 9.03
C ARG A 220 -10.87 14.46 9.61
N THR A 221 -11.61 15.16 10.47
CA THR A 221 -12.93 14.74 10.92
C THR A 221 -13.97 15.72 10.42
N ASN A 222 -15.05 15.21 9.82
CA ASN A 222 -16.23 16.03 9.51
C ASN A 222 -16.91 16.48 10.81
N ALA A 223 -17.58 17.63 10.81
CA ALA A 223 -18.35 18.15 11.95
C ALA A 223 -19.35 17.11 12.50
N LEU A 224 -20.01 16.35 11.62
CA LEU A 224 -20.92 15.26 12.02
C LEU A 224 -20.17 14.13 12.74
N MET A 225 -18.99 13.75 12.26
CA MET A 225 -18.14 12.74 12.92
C MET A 225 -17.67 13.26 14.28
N SER A 226 -17.26 14.53 14.36
CA SER A 226 -16.86 15.17 15.62
C SER A 226 -18.01 15.18 16.62
N SER A 227 -19.24 15.54 16.22
CA SER A 227 -20.41 15.47 17.10
C SER A 227 -20.75 14.04 17.53
N PHE A 228 -20.58 13.05 16.63
CA PHE A 228 -20.78 11.65 16.96
C PHE A 228 -19.74 11.16 17.98
N LEU A 229 -18.46 11.49 17.79
CA LEU A 229 -17.41 11.20 18.76
C LEU A 229 -17.67 11.89 20.10
N GLU A 230 -18.18 13.12 20.08
CA GLU A 230 -18.58 13.83 21.28
C GLU A 230 -19.68 13.06 22.02
N THR A 231 -20.73 12.59 21.33
CA THR A 231 -21.78 11.76 21.95
C THR A 231 -21.28 10.43 22.52
N LEU A 232 -20.23 9.84 21.95
CA LEU A 232 -19.58 8.62 22.48
C LEU A 232 -18.63 8.91 23.65
N SER A 233 -18.17 10.15 23.78
CA SER A 233 -17.28 10.60 24.85
C SER A 233 -18.06 11.13 26.06
N SER A 234 -19.16 11.85 25.81
CA SER A 234 -20.12 12.30 26.80
C SER A 234 -21.05 11.13 27.11
N GLY A 235 -20.62 10.25 28.01
CA GLY A 235 -21.51 9.21 28.52
C GLY A 235 -22.86 9.81 28.93
N SER A 236 -23.95 9.11 28.62
CA SER A 236 -25.25 9.45 29.19
C SER A 236 -25.12 9.44 30.72
N ALA A 237 -25.16 10.62 31.34
CA ALA A 237 -25.08 10.78 32.80
C ALA A 237 -26.34 10.25 33.54
N VAL A 238 -27.15 9.41 32.90
CA VAL A 238 -28.45 8.96 33.41
C VAL A 238 -28.53 7.43 33.37
N ALA A 239 -27.97 6.78 34.39
CA ALA A 239 -28.50 5.53 34.97
C ALA A 239 -27.70 5.16 36.23
N ALA A 240 -27.98 5.87 37.33
CA ALA A 240 -27.62 5.44 38.68
C ALA A 240 -28.59 4.36 39.24
N ASP A 241 -29.25 3.57 38.37
CA ASP A 241 -30.11 2.46 38.77
C ASP A 241 -29.55 1.15 38.20
N GLY A 242 -29.11 0.29 39.13
CA GLY A 242 -28.35 -0.94 38.88
C GLY A 242 -29.10 -2.01 38.09
N LYS A 243 -29.17 -1.85 36.76
CA LYS A 243 -29.44 -2.95 35.83
C LYS A 243 -28.18 -3.28 35.02
N PRO A 244 -27.59 -4.49 35.16
CA PRO A 244 -26.46 -4.91 34.35
C PRO A 244 -26.98 -5.22 32.94
N GLY A 245 -26.84 -4.26 32.03
CA GLY A 245 -27.33 -4.38 30.66
C GLY A 245 -27.58 -3.06 29.93
N SER A 246 -27.52 -1.92 30.62
CA SER A 246 -27.51 -0.61 29.96
C SER A 246 -26.07 -0.29 29.52
N SER A 247 -25.84 -0.29 28.21
CA SER A 247 -24.58 0.11 27.58
C SER A 247 -24.29 1.58 27.91
N SER A 248 -23.49 1.81 28.95
CA SER A 248 -22.92 3.12 29.26
C SER A 248 -21.99 3.52 28.11
N ALA A 249 -22.48 4.37 27.20
CA ALA A 249 -21.77 4.87 26.03
C ALA A 249 -20.73 5.94 26.40
N ALA A 250 -19.96 5.72 27.47
CA ALA A 250 -18.73 6.46 27.71
C ALA A 250 -17.58 5.55 27.31
N LEU A 251 -16.78 5.96 26.33
CA LEU A 251 -15.48 5.31 26.09
C LEU A 251 -14.67 5.38 27.39
N PRO A 252 -14.28 4.23 27.99
CA PRO A 252 -13.50 4.25 29.21
C PRO A 252 -12.13 4.89 28.93
N PRO A 253 -11.55 5.65 29.88
CA PRO A 253 -10.21 6.20 29.71
C PRO A 253 -9.22 5.05 29.45
N SER A 254 -8.47 5.15 28.36
CA SER A 254 -7.45 4.16 28.00
C SER A 254 -6.11 4.54 28.63
N TYR A 255 -5.57 3.65 29.46
CA TYR A 255 -4.23 3.79 30.05
C TYR A 255 -3.18 2.94 29.31
N SER A 256 -3.52 2.34 28.17
CA SER A 256 -2.61 1.48 27.39
C SER A 256 -1.33 2.21 26.99
N VAL A 257 -1.42 3.52 26.72
CA VAL A 257 -0.26 4.36 26.38
C VAL A 257 0.74 4.42 27.53
N LEU A 258 0.30 4.32 28.79
CA LEU A 258 1.16 4.34 29.98
C LEU A 258 1.67 2.97 30.39
N ASN A 259 1.30 1.90 29.67
CA ASN A 259 1.78 0.57 29.98
C ASN A 259 3.31 0.52 29.89
N LEU A 260 3.94 0.07 30.99
CA LEU A 260 5.38 -0.13 31.12
C LEU A 260 5.83 -1.51 30.63
N GLY A 261 4.89 -2.43 30.38
CA GLY A 261 5.22 -3.75 29.88
C GLY A 261 6.00 -3.67 28.57
N GLY A 262 7.23 -4.18 28.57
CA GLY A 262 8.09 -4.31 27.39
C GLY A 262 7.62 -5.36 26.38
N ALA A 263 6.35 -5.76 26.43
CA ALA A 263 5.75 -6.73 25.53
C ALA A 263 5.86 -6.21 24.09
N GLY A 264 6.76 -6.82 23.32
CA GLY A 264 7.09 -6.44 21.94
C GLY A 264 8.56 -6.11 21.70
N VAL A 265 9.36 -5.79 22.72
CA VAL A 265 10.81 -5.55 22.53
C VAL A 265 11.55 -6.85 22.17
N GLY A 266 11.26 -7.95 22.86
CA GLY A 266 11.85 -9.26 22.54
C GLY A 266 11.50 -9.69 21.11
N ARG A 267 10.22 -9.59 20.73
CA ARG A 267 9.75 -9.89 19.37
C ARG A 267 10.37 -8.97 18.32
N ASN A 268 10.56 -7.67 18.62
CA ASN A 268 11.30 -6.76 17.74
C ASN A 268 12.72 -7.25 17.48
N LEU A 269 13.44 -7.64 18.53
CA LEU A 269 14.81 -8.14 18.41
C LEU A 269 14.87 -9.45 17.62
N GLU A 270 13.95 -10.38 17.88
CA GLU A 270 13.81 -11.62 17.11
C GLU A 270 13.60 -11.34 15.61
N GLN A 271 12.72 -10.38 15.28
CA GLN A 271 12.47 -9.99 13.89
C GLN A 271 13.66 -9.27 13.23
N ILE A 272 14.45 -8.50 13.99
CA ILE A 272 15.71 -7.92 13.49
C ILE A 272 16.72 -9.02 13.17
N VAL A 273 16.86 -10.02 14.04
CA VAL A 273 17.77 -11.15 13.82
C VAL A 273 17.33 -11.94 12.59
N GLU A 274 16.03 -12.24 12.46
CA GLU A 274 15.47 -12.93 11.30
C GLU A 274 15.71 -12.15 9.99
N ALA A 275 15.49 -10.83 9.99
CA ALA A 275 15.75 -9.99 8.82
C ALA A 275 17.25 -9.90 8.48
N LEU A 276 18.14 -9.90 9.49
CA LEU A 276 19.58 -9.92 9.30
C LEU A 276 20.06 -11.26 8.71
N ASP A 277 19.49 -12.37 9.17
CA ASP A 277 19.79 -13.70 8.61
C ASP A 277 19.29 -13.81 7.17
N ALA A 278 18.08 -13.30 6.87
CA ALA A 278 17.60 -13.20 5.49
C ALA A 278 18.55 -12.37 4.60
N TYR A 279 19.01 -11.20 5.09
CA TYR A 279 19.99 -10.39 4.38
C TYR A 279 21.31 -11.14 4.13
N LYS A 280 21.83 -11.87 5.12
CA LYS A 280 23.04 -12.70 4.95
C LYS A 280 22.86 -13.84 3.96
N THR A 281 21.69 -14.48 3.95
CA THR A 281 21.40 -15.53 2.95
C THR A 281 21.42 -14.94 1.54
N GLU A 282 20.85 -13.75 1.37
CA GLU A 282 20.82 -13.09 0.06
C GLU A 282 22.21 -12.58 -0.36
N GLU A 283 23.01 -12.08 0.58
CA GLU A 283 24.42 -11.76 0.33
C GLU A 283 25.20 -12.99 -0.14
N GLY A 284 24.93 -14.16 0.45
CA GLY A 284 25.49 -15.45 0.03
C GLY A 284 25.11 -15.83 -1.40
N ASN A 285 23.83 -15.67 -1.77
CA ASN A 285 23.31 -15.90 -3.12
C ASN A 285 23.99 -14.99 -4.14
N LEU A 286 24.08 -13.70 -3.85
CA LEU A 286 24.72 -12.72 -4.70
C LEU A 286 26.22 -12.99 -4.84
N GLY A 287 26.88 -13.38 -3.75
CA GLY A 287 28.29 -13.79 -3.78
C GLY A 287 28.52 -15.07 -4.58
N TYR A 288 27.56 -15.99 -4.65
CA TYR A 288 27.62 -17.16 -5.53
C TYR A 288 27.51 -16.75 -7.01
N LEU A 289 26.47 -15.97 -7.35
CA LEU A 289 26.23 -15.51 -8.72
C LEU A 289 27.38 -14.64 -9.23
N GLN A 290 27.93 -13.75 -8.40
CA GLN A 290 29.09 -12.93 -8.75
C GLN A 290 30.33 -13.78 -9.03
N ARG A 291 30.59 -14.83 -8.24
CA ARG A 291 31.69 -15.77 -8.51
C ARG A 291 31.48 -16.54 -9.80
N GLN A 292 30.24 -16.93 -10.12
CA GLN A 292 29.92 -17.59 -11.38
C GLN A 292 30.16 -16.67 -12.58
N ILE A 293 29.68 -15.43 -12.51
CA ILE A 293 29.91 -14.40 -13.54
C ILE A 293 31.41 -14.14 -13.70
N ALA A 294 32.18 -14.02 -12.62
CA ALA A 294 33.62 -13.80 -12.69
C ALA A 294 34.35 -14.97 -13.39
N ARG A 295 33.94 -16.21 -13.15
CA ARG A 295 34.52 -17.39 -13.84
C ARG A 295 34.21 -17.39 -15.33
N GLU A 296 32.98 -17.08 -15.73
CA GLU A 296 32.60 -17.03 -17.15
C GLU A 296 33.23 -15.83 -17.87
N LYS A 297 33.30 -14.66 -17.21
CA LYS A 297 34.04 -13.49 -17.73
C LYS A 297 35.52 -13.79 -17.92
N ALA A 298 36.17 -14.44 -16.94
CA ALA A 298 37.59 -14.81 -17.05
C ALA A 298 37.86 -15.80 -18.19
N LYS A 299 36.96 -16.76 -18.44
CA LYS A 299 37.06 -17.68 -19.60
C LYS A 299 36.94 -16.91 -20.92
N ALA A 300 35.99 -16.00 -21.02
CA ALA A 300 35.80 -15.17 -22.20
C ALA A 300 37.01 -14.27 -22.46
N GLU A 301 37.53 -13.62 -21.41
CA GLU A 301 38.71 -12.76 -21.51
C GLU A 301 39.97 -13.54 -21.89
N ALA A 302 40.18 -14.74 -21.32
CA ALA A 302 41.28 -15.62 -21.69
C ALA A 302 41.18 -16.14 -23.14
N TYR A 303 39.96 -16.30 -23.67
CA TYR A 303 39.76 -16.62 -25.08
C TYR A 303 40.13 -15.44 -25.98
N VAL A 304 39.69 -14.23 -25.61
CA VAL A 304 40.01 -13.00 -26.35
C VAL A 304 41.49 -12.68 -26.33
N SER A 305 42.16 -12.83 -25.20
CA SER A 305 43.61 -12.56 -25.11
C SER A 305 44.41 -13.51 -26.00
N LYS A 306 44.10 -14.82 -25.98
CA LYS A 306 44.71 -15.80 -26.88
C LYS A 306 44.50 -15.45 -28.36
N ARG A 307 43.28 -15.03 -28.73
CA ARG A 307 42.97 -14.62 -30.11
C ARG A 307 43.70 -13.35 -30.52
N LYS A 308 43.86 -12.39 -29.61
CA LYS A 308 44.65 -11.16 -29.84
C LYS A 308 46.13 -11.48 -30.05
N GLU A 309 46.71 -12.37 -29.23
CA GLU A 309 48.10 -12.83 -29.39
C GLU A 309 48.29 -13.57 -30.73
N GLU A 310 47.34 -14.44 -31.10
CA GLU A 310 47.35 -15.17 -32.37
C GLU A 310 47.27 -14.19 -33.56
N ASN A 311 46.38 -13.20 -33.50
CA ASN A 311 46.26 -12.17 -34.53
C ASN A 311 47.51 -11.28 -34.61
N ALA A 312 48.11 -10.90 -33.48
CA ALA A 312 49.37 -10.15 -33.47
C ALA A 312 50.52 -10.92 -34.15
N SER A 313 50.60 -12.24 -33.91
CA SER A 313 51.60 -13.09 -34.55
C SER A 313 51.39 -13.21 -36.06
N ARG A 314 50.14 -13.28 -36.54
CA ARG A 314 49.81 -13.31 -37.97
C ARG A 314 50.13 -12.00 -38.67
N VAL A 315 49.85 -10.86 -38.03
CA VAL A 315 50.19 -9.54 -38.56
C VAL A 315 51.70 -9.37 -38.68
N ALA A 316 52.47 -9.84 -37.68
CA ALA A 316 53.94 -9.85 -37.76
C ALA A 316 54.48 -10.73 -38.90
N GLN A 317 53.74 -11.78 -39.28
CA GLN A 317 54.04 -12.65 -40.42
C GLN A 317 53.47 -12.13 -41.76
N GLY A 318 52.82 -10.97 -41.77
CA GLY A 318 52.24 -10.36 -42.99
C GLY A 318 50.95 -11.01 -43.48
N LEU A 319 50.29 -11.86 -42.67
CA LEU A 319 49.00 -12.47 -42.98
C LEU A 319 47.85 -11.60 -42.46
N ALA A 320 46.69 -11.65 -43.13
CA ALA A 320 45.49 -10.95 -42.68
C ALA A 320 45.00 -11.49 -41.31
N PRO A 321 44.58 -10.61 -40.38
CA PRO A 321 44.07 -11.03 -39.07
C PRO A 321 42.77 -11.84 -39.21
N LEU A 322 42.57 -12.82 -38.32
CA LEU A 322 41.30 -13.55 -38.28
C LEU A 322 40.18 -12.63 -37.81
N PRO A 323 38.95 -12.77 -38.36
CA PRO A 323 37.79 -12.00 -37.91
C PRO A 323 37.55 -12.19 -36.40
N GLU A 324 37.27 -11.09 -35.71
CA GLU A 324 36.78 -11.13 -34.33
C GLU A 324 35.35 -11.66 -34.34
N GLU A 325 35.18 -12.98 -34.23
CA GLU A 325 33.85 -13.55 -33.96
C GLU A 325 33.34 -12.99 -32.62
N ASP A 326 32.06 -12.59 -32.60
CA ASP A 326 31.40 -12.01 -31.43
C ASP A 326 31.52 -12.95 -30.22
N VAL A 327 32.48 -12.66 -29.36
CA VAL A 327 32.79 -13.36 -28.10
C VAL A 327 31.54 -13.46 -27.22
N THR A 328 30.63 -12.49 -27.36
CA THR A 328 29.32 -12.40 -26.70
C THR A 328 28.32 -13.47 -27.16
N ARG A 329 28.46 -14.03 -28.37
CA ARG A 329 27.65 -15.18 -28.84
C ARG A 329 28.21 -16.52 -28.38
N LEU A 330 29.54 -16.61 -28.22
CA LEU A 330 30.25 -17.82 -27.78
C LEU A 330 30.16 -18.04 -26.27
N PHE A 331 30.24 -16.97 -25.48
CA PHE A 331 30.15 -17.01 -24.02
C PHE A 331 28.86 -16.33 -23.57
N LYS A 332 27.87 -17.14 -23.17
CA LYS A 332 26.65 -16.64 -22.52
C LYS A 332 26.96 -16.24 -21.08
N ILE A 333 27.48 -15.04 -20.90
CA ILE A 333 27.71 -14.46 -19.56
C ILE A 333 26.32 -14.22 -18.93
N PRO A 334 26.03 -14.82 -17.76
CA PRO A 334 24.78 -14.56 -17.06
C PRO A 334 24.63 -13.06 -16.76
N PRO A 335 23.42 -12.48 -16.87
CA PRO A 335 23.19 -11.10 -16.49
C PRO A 335 23.51 -10.89 -15.00
N GLU A 336 23.87 -9.65 -14.65
CA GLU A 336 24.10 -9.31 -13.24
C GLU A 336 22.84 -9.56 -12.42
N PRO A 337 22.96 -10.16 -11.21
CA PRO A 337 21.80 -10.37 -10.36
C PRO A 337 21.20 -9.04 -9.91
N SER A 338 19.87 -9.01 -9.81
CA SER A 338 19.16 -7.89 -9.22
C SER A 338 19.56 -7.73 -7.75
N ARG A 339 19.89 -6.50 -7.34
CA ARG A 339 20.17 -6.16 -5.94
C ARG A 339 18.95 -5.61 -5.20
N LEU A 340 17.78 -5.58 -5.84
CA LEU A 340 16.56 -4.99 -5.29
C LEU A 340 16.19 -5.60 -3.94
N GLU A 341 16.18 -6.92 -3.85
CA GLU A 341 15.81 -7.64 -2.62
C GLU A 341 16.74 -7.29 -1.46
N SER A 342 18.06 -7.23 -1.69
CA SER A 342 19.02 -6.82 -0.66
C SER A 342 18.76 -5.39 -0.15
N VAL A 343 18.45 -4.46 -1.05
CA VAL A 343 18.16 -3.07 -0.67
C VAL A 343 16.86 -2.99 0.14
N LEU A 344 15.83 -3.75 -0.23
CA LEU A 344 14.57 -3.83 0.52
C LEU A 344 14.76 -4.46 1.91
N LEU A 345 15.57 -5.52 2.02
CA LEU A 345 15.90 -6.15 3.30
C LEU A 345 16.63 -5.17 4.24
N LEU A 346 17.56 -4.36 3.71
CA LEU A 346 18.19 -3.28 4.48
C LEU A 346 17.17 -2.25 4.97
N GLY A 347 16.22 -1.85 4.12
CA GLY A 347 15.12 -0.97 4.52
C GLY A 347 14.22 -1.58 5.61
N ARG A 348 13.97 -2.89 5.55
CA ARG A 348 13.23 -3.63 6.60
C ARG A 348 13.98 -3.63 7.93
N ILE A 349 15.30 -3.85 7.92
CA ILE A 349 16.15 -3.79 9.13
C ILE A 349 16.11 -2.38 9.74
N ASP A 350 16.26 -1.33 8.92
CA ASP A 350 16.17 0.06 9.38
C ASP A 350 14.80 0.38 10.01
N ALA A 351 13.71 -0.10 9.40
CA ALA A 351 12.37 0.11 9.95
C ALA A 351 12.17 -0.56 11.32
N TYR A 352 12.67 -1.79 11.49
CA TYR A 352 12.65 -2.45 12.80
C TYR A 352 13.52 -1.74 13.82
N ALA A 353 14.69 -1.22 13.41
CA ALA A 353 15.57 -0.46 14.29
C ALA A 353 14.90 0.83 14.77
N LYS A 354 14.24 1.59 13.89
CA LYS A 354 13.47 2.79 14.24
C LYS A 354 12.30 2.48 15.16
N SER A 355 11.55 1.41 14.88
CA SER A 355 10.46 0.95 15.76
C SER A 355 10.96 0.56 17.14
N LEU A 356 12.14 -0.06 17.23
CA LEU A 356 12.80 -0.38 18.49
C LEU A 356 13.25 0.89 19.24
N GLU A 357 13.83 1.87 18.55
CA GLU A 357 14.23 3.15 19.11
C GLU A 357 13.03 3.92 19.69
N GLU A 358 11.93 4.03 18.93
CA GLU A 358 10.67 4.63 19.38
C GLU A 358 10.11 3.90 20.60
N THR A 359 10.16 2.56 20.60
CA THR A 359 9.72 1.74 21.72
C THR A 359 10.56 1.97 22.97
N ALA A 360 11.89 1.96 22.82
CA ALA A 360 12.83 2.07 23.91
C ALA A 360 12.80 3.48 24.53
N SER A 361 12.79 4.52 23.69
CA SER A 361 12.69 5.91 24.13
C SER A 361 11.40 6.18 24.89
N ALA A 362 10.24 5.77 24.35
CA ALA A 362 8.96 5.89 25.04
C ALA A 362 8.94 5.08 26.35
N GLY A 363 9.53 3.89 26.37
CA GLY A 363 9.67 3.07 27.58
C GLY A 363 10.51 3.76 28.67
N LEU A 364 11.64 4.36 28.31
CA LEU A 364 12.49 5.10 29.23
C LEU A 364 11.76 6.30 29.83
N VAL A 365 11.06 7.10 29.01
CA VAL A 365 10.28 8.26 29.48
C VAL A 365 9.22 7.82 30.49
N LYS A 366 8.50 6.72 30.23
CA LYS A 366 7.52 6.16 31.18
C LYS A 366 8.16 5.74 32.50
N MET A 367 9.32 5.06 32.46
CA MET A 367 10.03 4.65 33.68
C MET A 367 10.50 5.86 34.50
N TYR A 368 11.02 6.90 33.85
CA TYR A 368 11.36 8.15 34.53
C TYR A 368 10.13 8.83 35.13
N GLY A 369 9.00 8.84 34.43
CA GLY A 369 7.72 9.35 34.95
C GLY A 369 7.27 8.63 36.22
N VAL A 370 7.34 7.30 36.25
CA VAL A 370 7.02 6.51 37.45
C VAL A 370 7.98 6.83 38.59
N ARG A 371 9.29 6.93 38.31
CA ARG A 371 10.30 7.26 39.33
C ARG A 371 10.07 8.65 39.93
N ALA A 372 9.72 9.64 39.11
CA ALA A 372 9.48 11.00 39.56
C ALA A 372 8.16 11.16 40.34
N GLY A 373 7.12 10.41 39.97
CA GLY A 373 5.84 10.42 40.68
C GLY A 373 5.79 9.55 41.94
N GLY A 374 6.85 8.77 42.21
CA GLY A 374 7.02 7.97 43.42
C GLY A 374 7.83 8.65 44.53
N ALA A 375 8.31 9.87 44.30
CA ALA A 375 8.86 10.79 45.30
C ALA A 375 7.83 11.87 45.62
#